data_AF-A0A2C9KT83-F1
#
_entry.id   AF-A0A2C9KT83-F1
#
_cell.length_a   1.000
_cell.length_b   1.000
_cell.length_c   1.000
_cell.angle_alpha   90.00
_cell.angle_beta   90.00
_cell.angle_gamma   90.00
#
_symmetry.space_group_name_H-M   'P 1'
#
loop_
_entity.id
_entity.type
_entity.pdbx_description
1 polymer ?
#
loop_
_entity_poly.entity_id
_entity_poly.type
_entity_poly.pdbx_seq_one_letter_code
_entity_poly.pdbx_strand_id
1 'polypeptide(L)'
;MHIVGMVTLNWIVVNMEKDSENSGIYDSRKLKTLTLGLWEACYHLCIEYHFSPITDDFQRHDQGILQALKAAQVLATLGMLSGLCCLGEMCIYLFILPKQRVKSFLIKNILLWTSFISLVFIAVSTSCYAAGVHVKLEDFFHQNSKIGYSIVLSGVGGAIIFLSGILFHISDNDAVYIYVLV
;
A
#
# COMPACT_ATOMS: atom_id res chain seq x y z
N MET A 1 6.94 -1.42 6.60
CA MET A 1 6.59 -0.23 5.78
C MET A 1 5.29 -0.44 5.00
N HIS A 2 5.16 -1.44 4.12
CA HIS A 2 3.92 -1.65 3.34
C HIS A 2 2.63 -1.66 4.18
N ILE A 3 2.60 -2.42 5.30
CA ILE A 3 1.46 -2.46 6.23
C ILE A 3 1.10 -1.08 6.78
N VAL A 4 2.12 -0.31 7.20
CA VAL A 4 1.92 1.06 7.70
C VAL A 4 1.34 1.94 6.61
N GLY A 5 1.83 1.82 5.37
CA GLY A 5 1.25 2.49 4.20
C GLY A 5 -0.21 2.12 4.01
N MET A 6 -0.57 0.84 4.07
CA MET A 6 -1.96 0.38 3.91
C MET A 6 -2.93 0.94 4.96
N VAL A 7 -2.51 0.98 6.23
CA VAL A 7 -3.39 1.39 7.36
C VAL A 7 -3.46 2.91 7.50
N THR A 8 -2.42 3.63 7.06
CA THR A 8 -2.37 5.09 7.25
C THR A 8 -3.32 5.82 6.29
N LEU A 9 -4.21 6.60 6.87
CA LEU A 9 -5.16 7.53 6.25
C LEU A 9 -4.46 8.73 5.58
N ASN A 10 -3.69 8.49 4.53
CA ASN A 10 -3.02 9.52 3.73
C ASN A 10 -2.55 8.97 2.38
N TRP A 11 -3.46 8.34 1.63
CA TRP A 11 -3.20 7.89 0.26
C TRP A 11 -3.46 9.02 -0.74
N ILE A 12 -4.55 9.76 -0.56
CA ILE A 12 -4.88 10.97 -1.33
C ILE A 12 -5.33 12.07 -0.37
N VAL A 13 -4.98 13.31 -0.67
CA VAL A 13 -5.53 14.50 -0.02
C VAL A 13 -6.17 15.41 -1.07
N VAL A 14 -7.45 15.70 -0.91
CA VAL A 14 -8.20 16.67 -1.72
C VAL A 14 -8.51 17.88 -0.86
N ASN A 15 -8.06 19.06 -1.29
CA ASN A 15 -8.38 20.32 -0.64
C ASN A 15 -9.59 20.93 -1.34
N MET A 16 -10.73 20.90 -0.66
CA MET A 16 -11.99 21.46 -1.15
C MET A 16 -11.93 22.99 -1.00
N GLU A 17 -11.45 23.67 -2.03
CA GLU A 17 -11.51 25.14 -2.07
C GLU A 17 -12.96 25.60 -2.31
N LYS A 18 -13.33 26.74 -1.70
CA LYS A 18 -14.71 27.21 -1.49
C LYS A 18 -15.51 27.57 -2.75
N ASP A 19 -14.96 27.39 -3.94
CA ASP A 19 -15.52 27.91 -5.19
C ASP A 19 -16.51 26.96 -5.88
N SER A 20 -16.81 25.79 -5.28
CA SER A 20 -17.83 24.88 -5.83
C SER A 20 -19.25 25.32 -5.41
N GLU A 21 -19.76 26.33 -6.11
CA GLU A 21 -21.18 26.73 -6.06
C GLU A 21 -22.08 25.77 -6.86
N ASN A 22 -21.52 24.76 -7.54
CA ASN A 22 -22.23 23.92 -8.52
C ASN A 22 -22.27 22.41 -8.25
N SER A 23 -21.61 21.87 -7.21
CA SER A 23 -21.68 20.43 -6.90
C SER A 23 -22.79 20.13 -5.88
N GLY A 24 -24.04 19.99 -6.34
CA GLY A 24 -25.24 19.77 -5.53
C GLY A 24 -25.36 18.43 -4.78
N ILE A 25 -24.26 17.79 -4.38
CA ILE A 25 -24.26 16.42 -3.81
C ILE A 25 -23.82 16.38 -2.34
N TYR A 26 -23.05 17.37 -1.88
CA TYR A 26 -22.70 17.58 -0.47
C TYR A 26 -22.91 19.05 -0.15
N ASP A 27 -23.30 19.42 1.07
CA ASP A 27 -23.29 20.82 1.52
C ASP A 27 -21.82 21.26 1.59
N SER A 28 -21.27 21.61 0.42
CA SER A 28 -19.88 21.98 0.12
C SER A 28 -19.40 23.16 0.96
N ARG A 29 -20.30 23.78 1.72
CA ARG A 29 -20.04 24.90 2.62
C ARG A 29 -19.26 24.53 3.88
N LYS A 30 -19.09 23.24 4.23
CA LYS A 30 -18.39 22.84 5.47
C LYS A 30 -17.17 21.93 5.31
N LEU A 31 -17.01 21.24 4.17
CA LEU A 31 -15.89 20.31 3.96
C LEU A 31 -14.66 21.09 3.49
N LYS A 32 -13.56 21.06 4.26
CA LYS A 32 -12.31 21.75 3.92
C LYS A 32 -11.30 20.83 3.25
N THR A 33 -11.20 19.61 3.77
CA THR A 33 -10.19 18.65 3.32
C THR A 33 -10.79 17.26 3.39
N LEU A 34 -10.59 16.49 2.33
CA LEU A 34 -10.88 15.07 2.27
C LEU A 34 -9.54 14.33 2.22
N THR A 35 -9.29 13.48 3.20
CA THR A 35 -8.14 12.58 3.19
C THR A 35 -8.63 11.16 3.02
N LEU A 36 -8.19 10.49 1.97
CA LEU A 36 -8.56 9.11 1.68
C LEU A 36 -7.39 8.20 2.03
N GLY A 37 -7.70 7.11 2.74
CA GLY A 37 -6.83 5.96 2.87
C GLY A 37 -7.22 4.86 1.89
N LEU A 38 -6.67 3.67 2.11
CA LEU A 38 -7.07 2.47 1.36
C LEU A 38 -8.39 1.88 1.89
N TRP A 39 -8.66 2.02 3.20
CA TRP A 39 -9.80 1.39 3.88
C TRP A 39 -10.85 2.40 4.34
N GLU A 40 -10.38 3.54 4.83
CA GLU A 40 -11.20 4.55 5.49
C GLU A 40 -11.00 5.93 4.84
N ALA A 41 -12.02 6.78 4.95
CA ALA A 41 -11.99 8.17 4.54
C ALA A 41 -12.11 9.04 5.78
N CYS A 42 -11.39 10.16 5.76
CA CYS A 42 -11.45 11.18 6.80
C CYS A 42 -11.92 12.50 6.19
N TYR A 43 -13.05 12.98 6.69
CA TYR A 43 -13.67 14.24 6.30
C TYR A 43 -13.34 15.30 7.35
N HIS A 44 -12.63 16.36 6.96
CA HIS A 44 -12.40 17.49 7.83
C HIS A 44 -13.49 18.55 7.62
N LEU A 45 -14.50 18.54 8.50
CA LEU A 45 -15.64 19.45 8.46
C LEU A 45 -15.45 20.54 9.50
N CYS A 46 -14.97 21.73 9.11
CA CYS A 46 -14.76 22.95 9.93
C CYS A 46 -14.02 22.82 11.29
N ILE A 47 -14.43 21.92 12.21
CA ILE A 47 -13.90 21.65 13.56
C ILE A 47 -13.98 20.14 13.93
N GLU A 48 -14.65 19.28 13.15
CA GLU A 48 -14.90 17.88 13.50
C GLU A 48 -14.33 16.91 12.46
N TYR A 49 -13.78 15.79 12.95
CA TYR A 49 -13.27 14.68 12.14
C TYR A 49 -14.33 13.58 12.07
N HIS A 50 -14.82 13.32 10.86
CA HIS A 50 -15.67 12.16 10.62
C HIS A 50 -14.90 11.08 9.86
N PHE A 51 -14.91 9.87 10.41
CA PHE A 51 -14.37 8.67 9.78
C PHE A 51 -15.52 7.83 9.25
N SER A 52 -15.41 7.43 7.98
CA SER A 52 -16.39 6.59 7.32
C SER A 52 -15.66 5.51 6.50
N PRO A 53 -16.16 4.26 6.48
CA PRO A 53 -15.65 3.26 5.56
C PRO A 53 -15.85 3.73 4.11
N ILE A 54 -14.77 3.78 3.33
CA ILE A 54 -14.79 4.30 1.96
C ILE A 54 -15.82 3.56 1.09
N THR A 55 -16.04 2.27 1.34
CA THR A 55 -16.94 1.46 0.52
C THR A 55 -18.37 1.97 0.52
N ASP A 56 -18.84 2.56 1.63
CA ASP A 56 -20.25 2.96 1.76
C ASP A 56 -20.52 4.30 1.06
N ASP A 57 -19.53 5.21 1.08
CA ASP A 57 -19.63 6.52 0.45
C ASP A 57 -19.54 6.42 -1.08
N PHE A 58 -18.62 5.63 -1.62
CA PHE A 58 -18.45 5.52 -3.08
C PHE A 58 -19.47 4.58 -3.75
N GLN A 59 -20.05 3.63 -3.02
CA GLN A 59 -21.08 2.73 -3.57
C GLN A 59 -22.33 3.47 -4.07
N ARG A 60 -22.60 4.68 -3.56
CA ARG A 60 -23.73 5.49 -3.99
C ARG A 60 -23.43 6.39 -5.20
N HIS A 61 -22.15 6.64 -5.51
CA HIS A 61 -21.77 7.74 -6.40
C HIS A 61 -20.94 7.32 -7.64
N ASP A 62 -20.08 6.31 -7.55
CA ASP A 62 -19.31 5.86 -8.73
C ASP A 62 -18.84 4.40 -8.59
N GLN A 63 -19.42 3.51 -9.42
CA GLN A 63 -19.07 2.09 -9.45
C GLN A 63 -17.63 1.84 -9.94
N GLY A 64 -17.12 2.71 -10.81
CA GLY A 64 -15.78 2.60 -11.38
C GLY A 64 -14.67 2.96 -10.39
N ILE A 65 -14.89 3.93 -9.49
CA ILE A 65 -13.97 4.23 -8.38
C ILE A 65 -13.98 3.08 -7.38
N LEU A 66 -15.17 2.59 -7.02
CA LEU A 66 -15.33 1.50 -6.06
C LEU A 66 -14.62 0.22 -6.53
N GLN A 67 -14.74 -0.14 -7.81
CA GLN A 67 -14.08 -1.32 -8.36
C GLN A 67 -12.54 -1.19 -8.33
N ALA A 68 -12.01 -0.03 -8.72
CA ALA A 68 -10.58 0.22 -8.70
C ALA A 68 -10.02 0.17 -7.26
N LEU A 69 -10.73 0.75 -6.30
CA LEU A 69 -10.39 0.69 -4.90
C LEU A 69 -10.40 -0.74 -4.36
N LYS A 70 -11.46 -1.52 -4.63
CA LYS A 70 -11.54 -2.93 -4.20
C LYS A 70 -10.41 -3.76 -4.78
N ALA A 71 -10.08 -3.56 -6.05
CA ALA A 71 -8.93 -4.21 -6.68
C ALA A 71 -7.62 -3.81 -5.97
N ALA A 72 -7.42 -2.52 -5.67
CA ALA A 72 -6.25 -2.05 -4.93
C ALA A 72 -6.17 -2.66 -3.52
N GLN A 73 -7.29 -2.75 -2.80
CA GLN A 73 -7.38 -3.37 -1.47
C GLN A 73 -6.98 -4.86 -1.50
N VAL A 74 -7.53 -5.63 -2.44
CA VAL A 74 -7.23 -7.06 -2.59
C VAL A 74 -5.75 -7.25 -2.91
N LEU A 75 -5.22 -6.50 -3.89
CA LEU A 75 -3.81 -6.60 -4.28
C LEU A 75 -2.86 -6.15 -3.17
N ALA A 76 -3.20 -5.09 -2.44
CA ALA A 76 -2.40 -4.64 -1.29
C ALA A 76 -2.34 -5.73 -0.21
N THR A 77 -3.47 -6.40 0.04
CA THR A 77 -3.57 -7.51 1.00
C THR A 77 -2.76 -8.72 0.54
N LEU A 78 -2.83 -9.08 -0.75
CA LEU A 78 -2.00 -10.15 -1.32
C LEU A 78 -0.50 -9.82 -1.24
N GLY A 79 -0.12 -8.57 -1.51
CA GLY A 79 1.25 -8.08 -1.33
C GLY A 79 1.73 -8.17 0.12
N MET A 80 0.86 -7.84 1.08
CA MET A 80 1.13 -8.00 2.51
C MET A 80 1.33 -9.47 2.90
N LEU A 81 0.40 -10.35 2.51
CA LEU A 81 0.48 -11.78 2.81
C LEU A 81 1.73 -12.41 2.19
N SER A 82 2.03 -12.09 0.94
CA SER A 82 3.25 -12.58 0.27
C SER A 82 4.52 -12.07 0.96
N GLY A 83 4.53 -10.80 1.42
CA GLY A 83 5.65 -10.25 2.19
C GLY A 83 5.83 -10.93 3.54
N LEU A 84 4.74 -11.30 4.22
CA LEU A 84 4.79 -12.07 5.47
C LEU A 84 5.32 -13.49 5.24
N CYS A 85 4.93 -14.14 4.14
CA CYS A 85 5.51 -15.43 3.75
C CYS A 85 7.02 -15.32 3.53
N CYS A 86 7.47 -14.28 2.81
CA CYS A 86 8.89 -14.02 2.58
C CYS A 86 9.66 -13.81 3.91
N LEU A 87 9.07 -13.07 4.86
CA LEU A 87 9.64 -12.90 6.20
C LEU A 87 9.70 -14.24 6.97
N GLY A 88 8.67 -15.06 6.88
CA GLY A 88 8.64 -16.40 7.48
C GLY A 88 9.73 -17.32 6.90
N GLU A 89 9.91 -17.31 5.58
CA GLU A 89 10.97 -18.03 4.87
C GLU A 89 12.36 -17.57 5.31
N MET A 90 12.58 -16.25 5.44
CA MET A 90 13.82 -15.68 5.99
C MET A 90 14.08 -16.17 7.41
N CYS A 91 13.07 -16.14 8.29
CA CYS A 91 13.22 -16.64 9.66
C CYS A 91 13.59 -18.13 9.69
N ILE A 92 12.91 -18.96 8.88
CA ILE A 92 13.24 -20.39 8.75
C ILE A 92 14.69 -20.57 8.28
N TYR A 93 15.11 -19.76 7.31
CA TYR A 93 16.49 -19.76 6.81
C TYR A 93 17.51 -19.41 7.89
N LEU A 94 17.21 -18.41 8.74
CA LEU A 94 18.13 -17.98 9.79
C LEU A 94 18.18 -18.95 10.99
N PHE A 95 17.05 -19.57 11.37
CA PHE A 95 16.98 -20.37 12.60
C PHE A 95 17.18 -21.88 12.40
N ILE A 96 16.75 -22.45 11.27
CA ILE A 96 16.65 -23.91 11.09
C ILE A 96 17.79 -24.44 10.20
N LEU A 97 18.10 -23.71 9.13
CA LEU A 97 19.10 -24.10 8.12
C LEU A 97 20.55 -24.14 8.61
N PRO A 98 21.01 -23.35 9.60
CA PRO A 98 22.36 -23.54 10.14
C PRO A 98 22.53 -24.89 10.85
N LYS A 99 21.42 -25.46 11.36
CA LYS A 99 21.41 -26.72 12.11
C LYS A 99 21.28 -27.96 11.23
N GLN A 100 20.65 -27.81 10.07
CA GLN A 100 20.45 -28.90 9.13
C GLN A 100 21.14 -28.50 7.83
N ARG A 101 22.19 -29.20 7.40
CA ARG A 101 22.93 -28.96 6.12
C ARG A 101 22.03 -29.17 4.88
N VAL A 102 20.95 -28.41 4.78
CA VAL A 102 19.92 -28.47 3.75
C VAL A 102 20.37 -27.60 2.57
N LYS A 103 19.90 -27.97 1.37
CA LYS A 103 20.20 -27.26 0.12
C LYS A 103 19.69 -25.81 0.16
N SER A 104 20.54 -24.89 0.62
CA SER A 104 20.26 -23.45 0.76
C SER A 104 19.81 -22.80 -0.56
N PHE A 105 20.27 -23.33 -1.70
CA PHE A 105 19.93 -22.82 -3.03
C PHE A 105 18.42 -22.80 -3.32
N LEU A 106 17.69 -23.86 -2.96
CA LEU A 106 16.27 -23.96 -3.29
C LEU A 106 15.44 -22.92 -2.50
N ILE A 107 15.77 -22.75 -1.21
CA ILE A 107 15.09 -21.78 -0.33
C ILE A 107 15.41 -20.35 -0.76
N LYS A 108 16.66 -20.06 -1.13
CA LYS A 108 17.05 -18.75 -1.69
C LYS A 108 16.29 -18.41 -2.97
N ASN A 109 16.03 -19.40 -3.83
CA ASN A 109 15.24 -19.21 -5.04
C ASN A 109 13.77 -18.92 -4.72
N ILE A 110 13.17 -19.70 -3.80
CA ILE A 110 11.78 -19.46 -3.36
C ILE A 110 11.65 -18.04 -2.81
N LEU A 111 12.55 -17.64 -1.93
CA LEU A 111 12.56 -16.32 -1.29
C LEU A 111 12.67 -15.18 -2.32
N LEU A 112 13.51 -15.35 -3.36
CA LEU A 112 13.61 -14.39 -4.44
C LEU A 112 12.27 -14.26 -5.19
N TRP A 113 11.65 -15.38 -5.55
CA TRP A 113 10.35 -15.39 -6.23
C TRP A 113 9.23 -14.79 -5.39
N THR A 114 9.14 -15.12 -4.09
CA THR A 114 8.12 -14.57 -3.18
C THR A 114 8.32 -13.06 -2.98
N SER A 115 9.56 -12.58 -2.91
CA SER A 115 9.86 -11.15 -2.85
C SER A 115 9.48 -10.41 -4.13
N PHE A 116 9.70 -11.02 -5.30
CA PHE A 116 9.31 -10.46 -6.60
C PHE A 116 7.79 -10.38 -6.75
N ILE A 117 7.08 -11.46 -6.42
CA ILE A 117 5.61 -11.50 -6.45
C ILE A 117 5.01 -10.43 -5.52
N SER A 118 5.59 -10.26 -4.32
CA SER A 118 5.19 -9.21 -3.37
C SER A 118 5.32 -7.82 -3.99
N LEU A 119 6.44 -7.53 -4.66
CA LEU A 119 6.66 -6.25 -5.35
C LEU A 119 5.63 -6.03 -6.46
N VAL A 120 5.35 -7.04 -7.27
CA VAL A 120 4.35 -6.95 -8.34
C VAL A 120 2.97 -6.62 -7.76
N PHE A 121 2.52 -7.29 -6.71
CA PHE A 121 1.22 -6.98 -6.10
C PHE A 121 1.16 -5.56 -5.54
N ILE A 122 2.23 -5.09 -4.89
CA ILE A 122 2.29 -3.73 -4.34
C ILE A 122 2.31 -2.68 -5.47
N ALA A 123 3.10 -2.91 -6.52
CA ALA A 123 3.18 -2.00 -7.67
C ALA A 123 1.86 -1.92 -8.43
N VAL A 124 1.18 -3.05 -8.65
CA VAL A 124 -0.14 -3.05 -9.31
C VAL A 124 -1.19 -2.42 -8.41
N SER A 125 -1.20 -2.71 -7.09
CA SER A 125 -2.13 -2.09 -6.15
C SER A 125 -2.01 -0.56 -6.12
N THR A 126 -0.79 -0.04 -5.99
CA THR A 126 -0.52 1.41 -5.98
C THR A 126 -0.87 2.05 -7.33
N SER A 127 -0.63 1.36 -8.45
CA SER A 127 -1.01 1.81 -9.79
C SER A 127 -2.53 1.83 -10.00
N CYS A 128 -3.24 0.79 -9.56
CA CYS A 128 -4.71 0.75 -9.60
C CYS A 128 -5.32 1.89 -8.78
N TYR A 129 -4.73 2.20 -7.63
CA TYR A 129 -5.19 3.31 -6.80
C TYR A 129 -4.88 4.67 -7.47
N ALA A 130 -3.66 4.89 -7.96
CA ALA A 130 -3.30 6.13 -8.64
C ALA A 130 -4.11 6.34 -9.92
N ALA A 131 -4.12 5.39 -10.86
CA ALA A 131 -4.83 5.56 -12.12
C ALA A 131 -6.35 5.47 -11.98
N GLY A 132 -6.84 4.59 -11.08
CA GLY A 132 -8.27 4.26 -10.99
C GLY A 132 -9.04 5.06 -9.94
N VAL A 133 -8.38 5.54 -8.89
CA VAL A 133 -8.99 6.37 -7.84
C VAL A 133 -8.57 7.83 -8.02
N HIS A 134 -7.28 8.16 -8.03
CA HIS A 134 -6.80 9.55 -8.07
C HIS A 134 -7.36 10.33 -9.27
N VAL A 135 -7.15 9.83 -10.49
CA VAL A 135 -7.60 10.53 -11.72
C VAL A 135 -9.11 10.75 -11.73
N LYS A 136 -9.90 9.72 -11.39
CA LYS A 136 -11.36 9.82 -11.36
C LYS A 136 -11.86 10.76 -10.26
N LEU A 137 -11.13 10.84 -9.15
CA LEU A 137 -11.48 11.72 -8.05
C LEU A 137 -11.21 13.19 -8.40
N GLU A 138 -10.14 13.47 -9.13
CA GLU A 138 -9.85 14.80 -9.68
C GLU A 138 -10.92 15.22 -10.68
N ASP A 139 -11.33 14.31 -11.56
CA ASP A 139 -12.42 14.55 -12.51
C ASP A 139 -13.76 14.81 -11.79
N PHE A 140 -14.04 14.08 -10.71
CA PHE A 140 -15.28 14.20 -9.94
C PHE A 140 -15.38 15.51 -9.15
N PHE A 141 -14.30 15.93 -8.49
CA PHE A 141 -14.27 17.17 -7.71
C PHE A 141 -13.83 18.39 -8.49
N HIS A 142 -13.40 18.23 -9.75
CA HIS A 142 -12.79 19.27 -10.58
C HIS A 142 -11.67 20.04 -9.86
N GLN A 143 -10.90 19.32 -9.03
CA GLN A 143 -9.85 19.89 -8.20
C GLN A 143 -8.62 19.00 -8.21
N ASN A 144 -7.45 19.63 -8.17
CA ASN A 144 -6.18 18.91 -8.09
C ASN A 144 -6.10 18.18 -6.74
N SER A 145 -5.90 16.87 -6.81
CA SER A 145 -5.65 16.05 -5.65
C SER A 145 -4.14 15.88 -5.46
N LYS A 146 -3.71 15.72 -4.20
CA LYS A 146 -2.32 15.51 -3.86
C LYS A 146 -2.11 14.05 -3.52
N ILE A 147 -1.06 13.46 -4.07
CA ILE A 147 -0.58 12.15 -3.68
C ILE A 147 -0.16 12.19 -2.22
N GLY A 148 -0.76 11.32 -1.42
CA GLY A 148 -0.46 11.19 -0.01
C GLY A 148 0.78 10.33 0.25
N TYR A 149 1.40 10.55 1.41
CA TYR A 149 2.63 9.87 1.81
C TYR A 149 2.48 8.34 1.94
N SER A 150 1.28 7.85 2.28
CA SER A 150 1.05 6.41 2.49
C SER A 150 1.28 5.58 1.23
N ILE A 151 0.93 6.12 0.05
CA ILE A 151 1.20 5.46 -1.25
C ILE A 151 2.70 5.30 -1.46
N VAL A 152 3.45 6.37 -1.22
CA VAL A 152 4.91 6.36 -1.35
C VAL A 152 5.51 5.37 -0.37
N LEU A 153 5.05 5.35 0.88
CA LEU A 153 5.53 4.45 1.90
C LEU A 153 5.24 2.98 1.59
N SER A 154 4.09 2.70 0.97
CA SER A 154 3.75 1.37 0.45
C SER A 154 4.69 0.94 -0.66
N GLY A 155 4.92 1.79 -1.67
CA GLY A 155 5.84 1.52 -2.78
C GLY A 155 7.29 1.32 -2.32
N VAL A 156 7.81 2.20 -1.46
CA VAL A 156 9.14 2.05 -0.85
C VAL A 156 9.23 0.77 -0.02
N GLY A 157 8.17 0.42 0.72
CA GLY A 157 8.09 -0.85 1.43
C GLY A 157 8.22 -2.07 0.53
N GLY A 158 7.56 -2.05 -0.64
CA GLY A 158 7.70 -3.11 -1.65
C GLY A 158 9.11 -3.21 -2.22
N ALA A 159 9.73 -2.07 -2.54
CA ALA A 159 11.12 -2.04 -3.03
C ALA A 159 12.10 -2.63 -2.02
N ILE A 160 11.95 -2.30 -0.73
CA ILE A 160 12.79 -2.85 0.35
C ILE A 160 12.63 -4.37 0.47
N ILE A 161 11.40 -4.91 0.38
CA ILE A 161 11.16 -6.36 0.39
C ILE A 161 11.92 -7.05 -0.75
N PHE A 162 11.81 -6.52 -1.97
CA PHE A 162 12.49 -7.09 -3.13
C PHE A 162 14.01 -7.00 -3.05
N LEU A 163 14.55 -5.85 -2.65
CA LEU A 163 15.99 -5.67 -2.44
C LEU A 163 16.52 -6.65 -1.38
N SER A 164 15.77 -6.86 -0.31
CA SER A 164 16.12 -7.84 0.72
C SER A 164 16.19 -9.24 0.12
N GLY A 165 15.23 -9.62 -0.72
CA GLY A 165 15.23 -10.91 -1.42
C GLY A 165 16.47 -11.11 -2.31
N ILE A 166 16.86 -10.08 -3.07
CA ILE A 166 18.08 -10.12 -3.90
C ILE A 166 19.33 -10.28 -3.03
N LEU A 167 19.45 -9.51 -1.95
CA LEU A 167 20.62 -9.58 -1.06
C LEU A 167 20.75 -10.97 -0.43
N PHE A 168 19.64 -11.58 0.02
CA PHE A 168 19.64 -12.94 0.54
C PHE A 168 20.00 -14.00 -0.52
N HIS A 169 19.58 -13.79 -1.76
CA HIS A 169 19.91 -14.68 -2.86
C HIS A 169 21.42 -14.66 -3.18
N ILE A 170 22.02 -13.47 -3.25
CA ILE A 170 23.43 -13.25 -3.61
C ILE A 170 24.39 -13.59 -2.47
N SER A 171 23.95 -13.51 -1.21
CA SER A 171 24.80 -13.78 -0.05
C SER A 171 25.33 -15.23 -0.02
N ASP A 172 26.57 -15.45 -0.47
CA ASP A 172 27.25 -16.74 -0.32
C ASP A 172 27.61 -17.03 1.15
N ASN A 173 27.56 -18.31 1.48
CA ASN A 173 27.21 -18.85 2.81
C ASN A 173 28.22 -18.63 3.97
N ASP A 174 29.22 -17.75 3.87
CA ASP A 174 30.28 -17.64 4.91
C ASP A 174 30.56 -16.22 5.46
N ALA A 175 30.10 -15.14 4.82
CA ALA A 175 30.51 -13.78 5.24
C ALA A 175 29.50 -13.02 6.14
N VAL A 176 28.21 -13.38 6.13
CA VAL A 176 27.15 -12.58 6.80
C VAL A 176 26.89 -13.04 8.25
N TYR A 177 27.31 -14.25 8.63
CA TYR A 177 27.14 -14.75 10.00
C TYR A 177 27.96 -13.97 11.04
N ILE A 178 29.00 -13.22 10.64
CA ILE A 178 29.86 -12.46 11.55
C ILE A 178 29.31 -11.05 11.84
N TYR A 179 28.48 -10.47 10.96
CA TYR A 179 28.03 -9.07 11.11
C TYR A 179 26.65 -8.90 11.76
N VAL A 180 25.90 -9.98 11.97
CA VAL A 180 24.56 -9.93 12.61
C VAL A 180 24.63 -10.35 14.09
N LEU A 181 25.80 -10.76 14.58
CA LEU A 181 26.03 -11.26 15.94
C LEU A 181 27.07 -10.45 16.73
N VAL A 182 27.48 -9.28 16.22
CA VAL A 182 28.29 -8.28 16.94
C VAL A 182 27.48 -7.01 17.12
#